data_AF-A0A4T0VYW6-F1
#
_entry.id   AF-A0A4T0VYW6-F1
#
_cell.length_a   1.000
_cell.length_b   1.000
_cell.length_c   1.000
_cell.angle_alpha   90.00
_cell.angle_beta   90.00
_cell.angle_gamma   90.00
#
_symmetry.space_group_name_H-M   'P 1'
#
loop_
_entity.id
_entity.type
_entity.pdbx_description
1 polymer ?
#
loop_
_entity_poly.entity_id
_entity_poly.type
_entity_poly.pdbx_seq_one_letter_code
_entity_poly.pdbx_strand_id
1 'polypeptide(L)'
;MRPSAFLVAALTVVPGVLAVDQMKSVIIWAQSDSISDDIIAKAKQSVIDAGGQITHTYSLIRGFACVTPVKVLESVQAFSEGLVIDEDHTVTGS
;
A
#
# COMPACT_ATOMS: atom_id res chain seq x y z
N MET A 1 5.44 38.05 -51.25
CA MET A 1 6.42 37.24 -50.49
C MET A 1 6.33 37.63 -49.02
N ARG A 2 6.35 36.59 -48.16
CA ARG A 2 6.58 36.59 -46.69
C ARG A 2 5.33 36.75 -45.78
N PRO A 3 4.86 35.64 -45.18
CA PRO A 3 3.87 35.65 -44.11
C PRO A 3 4.52 36.03 -42.77
N SER A 4 3.99 37.06 -42.11
CA SER A 4 4.41 37.43 -40.76
C SER A 4 3.82 36.43 -39.76
N ALA A 5 4.67 35.51 -39.32
CA ALA A 5 4.41 34.62 -38.20
C ALA A 5 4.38 35.39 -36.89
N PHE A 6 3.39 35.18 -36.03
CA PHE A 6 3.59 35.30 -34.57
C PHE A 6 2.71 34.33 -33.79
N LEU A 7 3.42 33.37 -33.18
CA LEU A 7 3.22 32.71 -31.90
C LEU A 7 1.98 31.84 -31.64
N VAL A 8 2.24 30.54 -31.86
CA VAL A 8 1.61 29.36 -31.27
C VAL A 8 1.33 29.57 -29.78
N ALA A 9 0.04 29.48 -29.39
CA ALA A 9 -0.36 29.33 -28.01
C ALA A 9 0.13 27.98 -27.48
N ALA A 10 1.15 28.00 -26.61
CA ALA A 10 1.58 26.83 -25.87
C ALA A 10 0.51 26.49 -24.82
N LEU A 11 -0.36 25.53 -25.16
CA LEU A 11 -1.31 24.94 -24.22
C LEU A 11 -0.53 24.05 -23.24
N THR A 12 -0.13 24.60 -22.09
CA THR A 12 0.48 23.83 -21.01
C THR A 12 -0.58 22.95 -20.35
N VAL A 13 -0.80 21.76 -20.88
CA VAL A 13 -1.56 20.70 -20.21
C VAL A 13 -0.67 20.12 -19.12
N VAL A 14 -0.81 20.63 -17.89
CA VAL A 14 -0.33 19.92 -16.70
C VAL A 14 -1.55 19.56 -15.85
N PRO A 15 -2.02 18.32 -15.97
CA PRO A 15 -2.54 17.62 -14.83
C PRO A 15 -1.68 16.37 -14.64
N GLY A 16 -0.46 16.57 -14.15
CA GLY A 16 0.27 15.52 -13.46
C GLY A 16 -0.40 15.29 -12.11
N VAL A 17 -1.57 14.65 -12.11
CA VAL A 17 -2.08 14.02 -10.89
C VAL A 17 -1.15 12.83 -10.68
N LEU A 18 -0.04 13.07 -9.98
CA LEU A 18 0.68 11.99 -9.35
C LEU A 18 -0.35 11.35 -8.42
N ALA A 19 -0.73 10.10 -8.73
CA ALA A 19 -1.40 9.26 -7.77
C ALA A 19 -0.46 9.19 -6.56
N VAL A 20 -0.70 10.04 -5.57
CA VAL A 20 -0.10 9.89 -4.25
C VAL A 20 -0.50 8.49 -3.84
N ASP A 21 0.48 7.60 -3.77
CA ASP A 21 0.29 6.26 -3.24
C ASP A 21 -0.22 6.44 -1.81
N GLN A 22 -1.53 6.31 -1.64
CA GLN A 22 -2.18 6.59 -0.37
C GLN A 22 -1.67 5.55 0.60
N MET A 23 -0.88 5.98 1.58
CA MET A 23 -0.39 5.10 2.64
C MET A 23 -1.55 4.82 3.60
N LYS A 24 -1.77 3.55 3.92
CA LYS A 24 -2.74 3.13 4.95
C LYS A 24 -2.02 2.36 6.05
N SER A 25 -2.44 2.60 7.29
CA SER A 25 -2.09 1.74 8.43
C SER A 25 -3.04 0.55 8.43
N VAL A 26 -2.49 -0.64 8.33
CA VAL A 26 -3.23 -1.89 8.31
C VAL A 26 -2.60 -2.91 9.23
N ILE A 27 -3.40 -3.87 9.65
CA ILE A 27 -2.99 -5.04 10.39
C ILE A 27 -3.23 -6.24 9.47
N ILE A 28 -2.19 -7.02 9.25
CA ILE A 28 -2.21 -8.21 8.40
C ILE A 28 -1.97 -9.44 9.28
N TRP A 29 -2.88 -10.41 9.25
CA TRP A 29 -2.74 -11.64 10.02
C TRP A 29 -3.28 -12.86 9.29
N ALA A 30 -2.76 -14.02 9.67
CA ALA A 30 -3.27 -15.30 9.23
C ALA A 30 -4.52 -15.68 10.04
N GLN A 31 -5.63 -15.92 9.36
CA GLN A 31 -6.86 -16.40 9.99
C GLN A 31 -6.82 -17.91 10.28
N SER A 32 -5.99 -18.67 9.56
CA SER A 32 -5.89 -20.12 9.67
C SER A 32 -4.46 -20.60 9.92
N ASP A 33 -4.30 -21.67 10.68
CA ASP A 33 -3.04 -22.41 10.90
C ASP A 33 -2.47 -23.07 9.65
N SER A 34 -3.27 -23.15 8.58
CA SER A 34 -2.81 -23.59 7.26
C SER A 34 -1.85 -22.60 6.59
N ILE A 35 -1.82 -21.33 7.03
CA ILE A 35 -0.92 -20.33 6.49
C ILE A 35 0.47 -20.53 7.10
N SER A 36 1.42 -20.97 6.29
CA SER A 36 2.82 -21.06 6.70
C SER A 36 3.41 -19.69 6.99
N ASP A 37 4.34 -19.64 7.95
CA ASP A 37 5.05 -18.42 8.33
C ASP A 37 5.81 -17.80 7.15
N ASP A 38 6.21 -18.60 6.15
CA ASP A 38 6.82 -18.13 4.91
C ASP A 38 5.93 -17.14 4.14
N ILE A 39 4.61 -17.34 4.16
CA ILE A 39 3.65 -16.44 3.49
C ILE A 39 3.61 -15.09 4.22
N ILE A 40 3.62 -15.12 5.56
CA ILE A 40 3.65 -13.91 6.38
C ILE A 40 4.98 -13.17 6.19
N ALA A 41 6.10 -13.90 6.14
CA ALA A 41 7.41 -13.33 5.86
C ALA A 41 7.47 -12.70 4.46
N LYS A 42 6.90 -13.38 3.46
CA LYS A 42 6.78 -12.85 2.09
C LYS A 42 5.92 -11.59 2.03
N ALA A 43 4.80 -11.56 2.77
CA ALA A 43 3.96 -10.38 2.88
C ALA A 43 4.72 -9.19 3.51
N LYS A 44 5.48 -9.42 4.58
CA LYS A 44 6.35 -8.40 5.19
C LYS A 44 7.37 -7.86 4.18
N GLN A 45 8.04 -8.75 3.44
CA GLN A 45 9.03 -8.33 2.45
C GLN A 45 8.39 -7.51 1.34
N SER A 46 7.23 -7.93 0.83
CA SER A 46 6.49 -7.19 -0.20
C SER A 46 6.08 -5.79 0.26
N VAL A 47 5.75 -5.63 1.54
CA VAL A 47 5.44 -4.31 2.13
C VAL A 47 6.70 -3.44 2.18
N ILE A 48 7.84 -3.99 2.60
CA ILE A 48 9.12 -3.27 2.66
C ILE A 48 9.59 -2.86 1.26
N ASP A 49 9.51 -3.78 0.28
CA ASP A 49 9.94 -3.56 -1.10
C ASP A 49 9.12 -2.46 -1.79
N ALA A 50 7.86 -2.31 -1.38
CA ALA A 50 6.97 -1.25 -1.87
C ALA A 50 7.12 0.09 -1.12
N GLY A 51 8.11 0.21 -0.22
CA GLY A 51 8.35 1.43 0.56
C GLY A 51 7.44 1.59 1.78
N GLY A 52 6.72 0.53 2.17
CA GLY A 52 5.97 0.47 3.41
C GLY A 52 6.88 0.22 4.63
N GLN A 53 6.33 0.47 5.83
CA GLN A 53 7.02 0.32 7.09
C GLN A 53 6.23 -0.60 8.03
N ILE A 54 6.92 -1.57 8.63
CA ILE A 54 6.33 -2.41 9.68
C ILE A 54 6.33 -1.62 10.99
N THR A 55 5.15 -1.40 11.57
CA THR A 55 4.99 -0.62 12.81
C THR A 55 5.02 -1.52 14.04
N HIS A 56 4.46 -2.72 13.93
CA HIS A 56 4.40 -3.68 15.03
C HIS A 56 4.39 -5.11 14.51
N THR A 57 4.98 -6.05 15.25
CA THR A 57 4.84 -7.49 14.98
C THR A 57 4.23 -8.14 16.20
N TYR A 58 3.13 -8.86 15.99
CA TYR A 58 2.43 -9.53 17.08
C TYR A 58 3.04 -10.91 17.33
N SER A 59 3.14 -11.28 18.61
CA SER A 59 3.54 -12.62 19.04
C SER A 59 2.35 -13.53 19.35
N LEU A 60 1.19 -12.95 19.70
CA LEU A 60 -0.03 -13.71 20.03
C LEU A 60 -0.84 -14.10 18.78
N ILE A 61 -0.92 -13.20 17.79
CA ILE A 61 -1.52 -13.47 16.49
C ILE A 61 -0.39 -13.58 15.47
N ARG A 62 -0.50 -14.54 14.54
CA ARG A 62 0.49 -14.70 13.47
C ARG A 62 0.27 -13.61 12.43
N GLY A 63 0.79 -12.42 12.71
CA GLY A 63 0.53 -11.20 11.96
C GLY A 63 1.42 -10.01 12.35
N PHE A 64 1.22 -8.90 11.66
CA PHE A 64 1.97 -7.66 11.86
C PHE A 64 1.14 -6.45 11.44
N ALA A 65 1.40 -5.32 12.08
CA ALA A 65 0.88 -4.02 11.66
C ALA A 65 1.92 -3.32 10.77
N CYS A 66 1.45 -2.68 9.71
CA CYS A 66 2.31 -1.93 8.81
C CYS A 66 1.58 -0.73 8.20
N VAL A 67 2.37 0.25 7.79
CA VAL A 67 1.93 1.37 6.98
C VAL A 67 2.44 1.13 5.57
N THR A 68 1.56 0.93 4.61
CA THR A 68 1.91 0.53 3.24
C THR A 68 1.01 1.21 2.22
N PRO A 69 1.46 1.41 0.96
CA PRO A 69 0.57 1.88 -0.10
C PRO A 69 -0.60 0.91 -0.34
N VAL A 70 -1.80 1.43 -0.61
CA VAL A 70 -2.99 0.60 -0.88
C VAL A 70 -2.76 -0.43 -2.00
N LYS A 71 -1.97 -0.06 -3.02
CA LYS A 71 -1.65 -0.93 -4.17
C LYS A 71 -0.99 -2.25 -3.76
N VAL A 72 -0.27 -2.25 -2.65
CA VAL A 72 0.43 -3.44 -2.13
C VAL A 72 -0.53 -4.38 -1.43
N LEU A 73 -1.59 -3.84 -0.82
CA LEU A 73 -2.59 -4.64 -0.12
C LEU A 73 -3.28 -5.62 -1.06
N GLU A 74 -3.61 -5.19 -2.27
CA GLU A 74 -4.18 -6.06 -3.31
C GLU A 74 -3.22 -7.22 -3.67
N SER A 75 -1.91 -6.93 -3.72
CA SER A 75 -0.88 -7.94 -4.01
C SER A 75 -0.69 -8.92 -2.85
N VAL A 76 -0.72 -8.42 -1.60
CA VAL A 76 -0.60 -9.25 -0.40
C VAL A 76 -1.83 -10.14 -0.22
N GLN A 77 -3.03 -9.62 -0.48
CA GLN A 77 -4.26 -10.40 -0.45
C GLN A 77 -4.25 -11.52 -1.51
N ALA A 78 -3.60 -11.31 -2.65
CA ALA A 78 -3.42 -12.35 -3.66
C ALA A 78 -2.42 -13.46 -3.25
N PHE A 79 -1.63 -13.30 -2.19
CA PHE A 79 -0.70 -14.35 -1.74
C PHE A 79 -1.41 -15.51 -1.05
N SER A 80 -2.54 -15.28 -0.39
CA SER A 80 -3.35 -16.33 0.19
C SER A 80 -4.74 -15.84 0.57
N GLU A 81 -5.77 -16.66 0.31
CA GLU A 81 -7.15 -16.39 0.73
C GLU A 81 -7.35 -16.38 2.26
N GLY A 82 -6.38 -16.94 3.02
CA GLY A 82 -6.43 -16.96 4.48
C GLY A 82 -5.73 -15.79 5.17
N LEU A 83 -5.21 -14.82 4.41
CA LEU A 83 -4.64 -13.58 4.94
C LEU A 83 -5.75 -12.52 5.06
N VAL A 84 -5.95 -12.03 6.28
CA VAL A 84 -6.88 -10.95 6.58
C VAL A 84 -6.11 -9.65 6.68
N ILE A 85 -6.67 -8.60 6.09
CA ILE A 85 -6.13 -7.24 6.08
C ILE A 85 -7.22 -6.34 6.64
N ASP A 86 -7.03 -5.82 7.86
CA ASP A 86 -7.93 -4.84 8.46
C ASP A 86 -7.24 -3.50 8.64
N GLU A 87 -8.01 -2.42 8.53
CA GLU A 87 -7.53 -1.07 8.78
C GLU A 87 -7.28 -0.83 10.27
N ASP A 88 -6.16 -0.19 10.60
CA ASP A 88 -5.80 0.12 11.98
C ASP A 88 -6.53 1.38 12.44
N HIS A 89 -7.24 1.29 13.57
CA HIS A 89 -8.03 2.37 14.14
C HIS A 89 -7.55 2.70 15.55
N THR A 90 -7.35 4.00 15.82
CA THR A 90 -7.10 4.47 17.18
C THR A 90 -8.41 4.55 17.96
N VAL A 91 -8.45 3.87 19.10
CA VAL A 91 -9.58 3.97 20.06
C VAL A 91 -9.22 4.97 21.15
N THR A 92 -9.91 6.10 21.20
CA THR A 92 -9.84 7.05 22.32
C THR A 92 -10.98 6.76 23.30
N GLY A 93 -10.63 6.43 24.54
CA GLY A 93 -11.59 6.30 25.64
C GLY A 93 -12.02 7.68 26.14
N SER A 94 -13.33 7.90 26.19
CA SER A 94 -13.98 9.06 26.83
C SER A 94 -14.05 8.92 28.35
#